data_AF-A0A1B0BIS9-F1
#
_entry.id   AF-A0A1B0BIS9-F1
#
_cell.length_a   1.000
_cell.length_b   1.000
_cell.length_c   1.000
_cell.angle_alpha   90.00
_cell.angle_beta   90.00
_cell.angle_gamma   90.00
#
_symmetry.space_group_name_H-M   'P 1'
#
loop_
_entity.id
_entity.type
_entity.pdbx_description
1 polymer ?
#
loop_
_entity_poly.entity_id
_entity_poly.type
_entity_poly.pdbx_seq_one_letter_code
_entity_poly.pdbx_strand_id
1 'polypeptide(L)'
;MESELKQQFEEMSIEPSESVLGKAVELCVIYNVDDASEFVEQWLAFSVSNLNGDEPTIENLHEFERKVLQAKRDKNVLSASKNKTIKNSSGIGSLTNLKNVASAPSTPLSMYGVGDEDNMMEQYMHELPETSNNCQTPKVSKKTEKTLL
;
A
#
# COMPACT_ATOMS: atom_id res chain seq x y z
N MET A 1 10.94 -12.91 17.74
CA MET A 1 9.53 -12.56 17.45
C MET A 1 8.68 -12.40 18.70
N GLU A 2 8.41 -13.47 19.46
CA GLU A 2 7.54 -13.37 20.66
C GLU A 2 7.98 -12.31 21.68
N SER A 3 9.27 -12.28 22.03
CA SER A 3 9.84 -11.28 22.95
C SER A 3 9.75 -9.85 22.42
N GLU A 4 9.87 -9.67 21.10
CA GLU A 4 9.77 -8.36 20.45
C GLU A 4 8.32 -7.87 20.44
N LEU A 5 7.36 -8.75 20.14
CA LEU A 5 5.92 -8.46 20.23
C LEU A 5 5.54 -8.04 21.65
N LYS A 6 5.99 -8.79 22.65
CA LYS A 6 5.75 -8.45 24.06
C LYS A 6 6.28 -7.06 24.39
N GLN A 7 7.51 -6.75 23.97
CA GLN A 7 8.12 -5.45 24.21
C GLN A 7 7.34 -4.31 23.52
N GLN A 8 6.90 -4.50 22.28
CA GLN A 8 6.10 -3.51 21.55
C GLN A 8 4.74 -3.26 22.20
N PHE A 9 4.08 -4.30 22.73
CA PHE A 9 2.84 -4.13 23.50
C PHE A 9 3.09 -3.39 24.83
N GLU A 10 4.15 -3.74 25.56
CA GLU A 10 4.52 -3.06 26.81
C GLU A 10 4.86 -1.58 26.58
N GLU A 11 5.51 -1.24 25.47
CA GLU A 11 5.78 0.14 25.07
C GLU A 11 4.48 0.95 24.91
N MET A 12 3.43 0.30 24.43
CA MET A 12 2.09 0.87 24.29
C MET A 12 1.26 0.78 25.59
N SER A 13 1.87 0.37 26.70
CA SER A 13 1.21 0.14 28.00
C SER A 13 0.09 -0.91 27.95
N ILE A 14 0.24 -1.91 27.07
CA ILE A 14 -0.67 -3.05 26.93
C ILE A 14 0.03 -4.28 27.52
N GLU A 15 -0.63 -5.01 28.42
CA GLU A 15 -0.10 -6.25 29.00
C GLU A 15 -0.84 -7.47 28.42
N PRO A 16 -0.39 -8.02 27.27
CA PRO A 16 -1.04 -9.16 26.66
C PRO A 16 -0.81 -10.42 27.49
N SER A 17 -1.88 -11.20 27.69
CA SER A 17 -1.75 -12.55 28.27
C SER A 17 -0.91 -13.48 27.38
N GLU A 18 -0.28 -14.50 27.97
CA GLU A 18 0.56 -15.45 27.24
C GLU A 18 -0.19 -16.15 26.08
N SER A 19 -1.48 -16.42 26.26
CA SER A 19 -2.33 -16.97 25.20
C SER A 19 -2.50 -15.99 24.02
N VAL A 20 -2.68 -14.70 24.32
CA VAL A 20 -2.83 -13.64 23.31
C VAL A 20 -1.52 -13.43 22.56
N LEU A 21 -0.40 -13.41 23.29
CA LEU A 21 0.93 -13.28 22.70
C LEU A 21 1.24 -14.47 21.77
N GLY A 22 0.94 -15.70 22.21
CA GLY A 22 1.07 -16.88 21.38
C GLY A 22 0.23 -16.79 20.09
N LYS A 23 -0.99 -16.26 20.19
CA LYS A 23 -1.84 -16.03 19.00
C LYS A 23 -1.26 -14.97 18.06
N ALA A 24 -0.73 -13.88 18.60
CA ALA A 24 -0.08 -12.84 17.79
C ALA A 24 1.13 -13.39 17.02
N VAL A 25 1.98 -14.19 17.67
CA VAL A 25 3.11 -14.86 17.02
C VAL A 25 2.65 -15.82 15.92
N GLU A 26 1.60 -16.61 16.18
CA GLU A 26 1.01 -17.50 15.18
C GLU A 26 0.58 -16.71 13.93
N LEU A 27 -0.11 -15.59 14.12
CA LEU A 27 -0.52 -14.71 13.03
C LEU A 27 0.67 -14.12 12.27
N CYS A 28 1.72 -13.68 12.95
CA CYS A 28 2.93 -13.21 12.28
C CYS A 28 3.54 -14.29 11.38
N VAL A 29 3.59 -15.54 11.84
CA VAL A 29 4.11 -16.65 11.03
C VAL A 29 3.20 -16.99 9.85
N ILE A 30 1.87 -17.04 10.04
CA ILE A 30 0.90 -17.39 8.97
C ILE A 30 0.86 -16.35 7.84
N TYR A 31 1.05 -15.08 8.19
CA TYR A 31 0.97 -13.96 7.26
C TYR A 31 2.35 -13.39 6.87
N ASN A 32 3.45 -14.06 7.26
CA ASN A 32 4.83 -13.62 7.02
C ASN A 32 5.06 -12.15 7.43
N VAL A 33 4.62 -11.79 8.64
CA VAL A 33 4.93 -10.50 9.24
C VAL A 33 6.22 -10.67 10.03
N ASP A 34 7.35 -10.25 9.43
CA ASP A 34 8.67 -10.39 10.03
C ASP A 34 8.94 -9.33 11.12
N ASP A 35 8.23 -8.20 11.08
CA ASP A 35 8.41 -7.09 11.99
C ASP A 35 7.29 -7.01 13.05
N ALA A 36 7.69 -7.12 14.32
CA ALA A 36 6.77 -7.02 15.46
C ALA A 36 6.15 -5.63 15.58
N SER A 37 6.88 -4.56 15.26
CA SER A 37 6.35 -3.19 15.29
C SER A 37 5.25 -3.02 14.25
N GLU A 38 5.46 -3.48 13.01
CA GLU A 38 4.44 -3.42 11.95
C GLU A 38 3.15 -4.16 12.37
N PHE A 39 3.27 -5.30 13.06
CA PHE A 39 2.11 -6.03 13.57
C PHE A 39 1.34 -5.21 14.61
N VAL A 40 2.05 -4.66 15.61
CA VAL A 40 1.44 -3.90 16.70
C VAL A 40 0.82 -2.61 16.20
N GLU A 41 1.47 -1.89 15.28
CA GLU A 41 0.91 -0.70 14.63
C GLU A 41 -0.39 -0.99 13.89
N GLN A 42 -0.43 -2.10 13.12
CA GLN A 42 -1.63 -2.53 12.42
C GLN A 42 -2.75 -2.90 13.40
N TRP A 43 -2.41 -3.62 14.48
CA TRP A 43 -3.33 -3.95 15.54
C TRP A 43 -3.93 -2.68 16.18
N LEU A 44 -3.10 -1.70 16.53
CA LEU A 44 -3.54 -0.45 17.14
C LEU A 44 -4.43 0.37 16.21
N ALA A 45 -4.06 0.49 14.93
CA ALA A 45 -4.90 1.15 13.94
C ALA A 45 -6.27 0.47 13.83
N PHE A 46 -6.29 -0.87 13.89
CA PHE A 46 -7.52 -1.65 13.87
C PHE A 46 -8.34 -1.47 15.16
N SER A 47 -7.72 -1.56 16.33
CA SER A 47 -8.40 -1.48 17.61
C SER A 47 -9.04 -0.12 17.80
N VAL A 48 -8.36 0.97 17.48
CA VAL A 48 -8.92 2.33 17.52
C VAL A 48 -10.11 2.47 16.57
N SER A 49 -10.04 1.88 15.38
CA SER A 49 -11.06 2.04 14.33
C SER A 49 -12.29 1.12 14.50
N ASN A 50 -12.11 -0.07 15.09
CA ASN A 50 -13.15 -1.13 15.11
C ASN A 50 -13.56 -1.52 16.53
N LEU A 51 -12.67 -1.37 17.50
CA LEU A 51 -12.84 -1.83 18.88
C LEU A 51 -12.75 -0.67 19.88
N ASN A 52 -12.80 0.58 19.42
CA ASN A 52 -12.68 1.77 20.28
C ASN A 52 -11.39 1.82 21.13
N GLY A 53 -10.33 1.14 20.68
CA GLY A 53 -9.05 1.05 21.40
C GLY A 53 -9.00 -0.05 22.45
N ASP A 54 -9.86 -1.07 22.37
CA ASP A 54 -9.85 -2.23 23.27
C ASP A 54 -8.52 -3.02 23.20
N GLU A 55 -8.30 -3.83 24.24
CA GLU A 55 -7.08 -4.62 24.40
C GLU A 55 -7.04 -5.83 23.45
N PRO A 56 -5.83 -6.35 23.15
CA PRO A 56 -5.69 -7.56 22.37
C PRO A 56 -6.22 -8.75 23.15
N THR A 57 -7.36 -9.28 22.71
CA THR A 57 -7.93 -10.54 23.16
C THR A 57 -7.93 -11.55 22.02
N ILE A 58 -8.07 -12.85 22.32
CA ILE A 58 -8.11 -13.90 21.30
C ILE A 58 -9.22 -13.65 20.28
N GLU A 59 -10.41 -13.25 20.75
CA GLU A 59 -11.56 -12.96 19.89
C GLU A 59 -11.30 -11.74 19.01
N ASN A 60 -10.74 -10.67 19.58
CA ASN A 60 -10.43 -9.47 18.82
C ASN A 60 -9.32 -9.69 17.79
N LEU A 61 -8.30 -10.51 18.12
CA LEU A 61 -7.23 -10.89 17.18
C LEU A 61 -7.76 -11.69 15.99
N HIS A 62 -8.82 -12.49 16.18
CA HIS A 62 -9.49 -13.18 15.08
C HIS A 62 -10.23 -12.23 14.13
N GLU A 63 -10.85 -11.16 14.66
CA GLU A 63 -11.44 -10.10 13.83
C GLU A 63 -10.35 -9.31 13.09
N PHE A 64 -9.25 -8.98 13.76
CA PHE A 64 -8.08 -8.34 13.17
C PHE A 64 -7.50 -9.16 12.02
N GLU A 65 -7.34 -10.47 12.20
CA GLU A 65 -6.88 -11.39 11.16
C GLU A 65 -7.74 -11.28 9.90
N ARG A 66 -9.07 -11.42 10.04
CA ARG A 66 -10.01 -11.39 8.91
C ARG A 66 -10.05 -10.04 8.20
N LYS A 67 -9.97 -8.94 8.94
CA LYS A 67 -10.21 -7.59 8.39
C LYS A 67 -8.94 -6.89 7.94
N VAL A 68 -7.78 -7.21 8.53
CA VAL A 68 -6.51 -6.55 8.23
C VAL A 68 -5.56 -7.51 7.52
N LEU A 69 -5.22 -8.65 8.14
CA LEU A 69 -4.18 -9.53 7.62
C LEU A 69 -4.63 -10.28 6.34
N GLN A 70 -5.86 -10.81 6.31
CA GLN A 70 -6.44 -11.43 5.12
C GLN A 70 -6.65 -10.40 4.01
N ALA A 71 -7.22 -9.24 4.33
CA ALA A 71 -7.43 -8.18 3.35
C ALA A 71 -6.11 -7.64 2.75
N LYS A 72 -5.03 -7.55 3.54
CA LYS A 72 -3.69 -7.21 3.02
C LYS A 72 -3.16 -8.28 2.09
N ARG A 73 -3.31 -9.57 2.44
CA ARG A 73 -2.91 -10.70 1.59
C ARG A 73 -3.59 -10.64 0.23
N ASP A 74 -4.90 -10.43 0.20
CA ASP A 74 -5.69 -10.33 -1.04
C ASP A 74 -5.25 -9.15 -1.90
N LYS A 75 -5.01 -7.97 -1.29
CA LYS A 75 -4.51 -6.79 -2.01
C LYS A 75 -3.12 -7.01 -2.62
N ASN A 76 -2.24 -7.76 -1.94
CA ASN A 76 -0.92 -8.11 -2.47
C ASN A 76 -0.99 -9.08 -3.66
N VAL A 77 -1.98 -9.98 -3.69
CA VAL A 77 -2.23 -10.87 -4.84
C VAL A 77 -2.77 -10.09 -6.05
N LEU A 78 -3.59 -9.06 -5.80
CA LEU A 78 -4.15 -8.20 -6.84
C LEU A 78 -3.12 -7.23 -7.45
N SER A 79 -2.18 -6.71 -6.66
CA SER A 79 -1.11 -5.82 -7.15
C SER A 79 0.01 -6.55 -7.92
N ALA A 80 0.21 -7.85 -7.65
CA ALA A 80 1.10 -8.71 -8.44
C ALA A 80 0.51 -9.13 -9.81
N SER A 81 -0.78 -8.88 -10.04
CA SER A 81 -1.47 -9.15 -11.32
C SER A 81 -1.56 -7.91 -12.22
N LYS A 82 -0.41 -7.27 -12.52
CA LYS A 82 -0.31 -6.35 -13.67
C LYS A 82 0.42 -6.95 -14.88
N ASN A 83 0.84 -8.21 -14.81
CA ASN A 83 1.38 -8.96 -15.94
C ASN A 83 0.91 -10.42 -15.91
N LYS A 84 -0.36 -10.65 -16.26
CA LYS A 84 -0.85 -11.77 -17.08
C LYS A 84 -2.36 -11.87 -16.96
N THR A 85 -3.03 -11.63 -18.07
CA THR A 85 -4.35 -12.16 -18.35
C THR A 85 -4.39 -13.66 -18.05
N ILE A 86 -4.96 -14.06 -16.91
CA ILE A 86 -5.52 -15.39 -16.72
C ILE A 86 -6.88 -15.21 -16.08
N LYS A 87 -7.90 -15.29 -16.94
CA LYS A 87 -9.31 -15.45 -16.55
C LYS A 87 -9.47 -16.86 -16.00
N ASN A 88 -9.47 -17.04 -14.68
CA ASN A 88 -10.00 -18.25 -14.07
C ASN A 88 -11.15 -17.91 -13.13
N SER A 89 -12.31 -18.37 -13.58
CA SER A 89 -13.63 -18.33 -12.98
C SER A 89 -13.78 -19.28 -11.79
N SER A 90 -14.47 -18.83 -10.75
CA SER A 90 -15.24 -19.64 -9.79
C SER A 90 -16.41 -18.74 -9.35
N GLY A 91 -17.70 -19.04 -9.48
CA GLY A 91 -18.45 -20.10 -10.12
C GLY A 91 -19.92 -19.85 -9.77
N ILE A 92 -20.83 -19.88 -10.76
CA ILE A 92 -22.27 -20.22 -10.75
C ILE A 92 -22.98 -19.50 -11.90
N GLY A 93 -23.62 -20.27 -12.79
CA GLY A 93 -24.68 -19.77 -13.66
C GLY A 93 -24.62 -20.20 -15.14
N SER A 94 -25.49 -21.15 -15.49
CA SER A 94 -26.10 -21.37 -16.82
C SER A 94 -25.25 -21.82 -18.01
N LEU A 95 -25.35 -23.13 -18.26
CA LEU A 95 -25.27 -23.78 -19.57
C LEU A 95 -26.33 -23.20 -20.54
N THR A 96 -25.94 -22.47 -21.58
CA THR A 96 -26.67 -22.47 -22.85
C THR A 96 -25.71 -22.36 -24.04
N ASN A 97 -25.86 -23.33 -24.95
CA ASN A 97 -25.25 -23.44 -26.27
C ASN A 97 -25.22 -22.13 -27.07
N LEU A 98 -24.06 -21.76 -27.63
CA LEU A 98 -24.04 -21.11 -28.95
C LEU A 98 -22.75 -21.39 -29.74
N LYS A 99 -22.87 -22.38 -30.62
CA LYS A 99 -22.26 -22.49 -31.95
C LYS A 99 -21.42 -21.28 -32.42
N ASN A 100 -20.14 -21.57 -32.61
CA ASN A 100 -19.25 -21.13 -33.68
C ASN A 100 -19.94 -20.32 -34.81
N VAL A 101 -19.73 -19.00 -34.84
CA VAL A 101 -19.77 -18.22 -36.07
C VAL A 101 -18.55 -17.32 -36.10
N ALA A 102 -17.78 -17.44 -37.17
CA ALA A 102 -16.65 -16.60 -37.47
C ALA A 102 -17.11 -15.16 -37.75
N SER A 103 -16.12 -14.26 -37.72
CA SER A 103 -16.04 -13.01 -38.49
C SER A 103 -16.18 -11.71 -37.69
N ALA A 104 -15.07 -10.95 -37.74
CA ALA A 104 -14.86 -9.52 -37.50
C ALA A 104 -14.76 -9.02 -36.04
N PRO A 105 -13.59 -8.48 -35.63
CA PRO A 105 -13.56 -7.46 -34.59
C PRO A 105 -14.08 -6.15 -35.18
N SER A 106 -15.38 -5.89 -35.11
CA SER A 106 -15.88 -4.52 -35.28
C SER A 106 -15.66 -3.75 -33.97
N THR A 107 -14.41 -3.41 -33.67
CA THR A 107 -14.12 -2.36 -32.70
C THR A 107 -14.45 -1.03 -33.38
N PRO A 108 -15.48 -0.28 -32.93
CA PRO A 108 -15.83 1.03 -33.52
C PRO A 108 -14.67 2.03 -33.46
N LEU A 109 -13.73 1.79 -32.54
CA LEU A 109 -12.53 2.59 -32.33
C LEU A 109 -11.55 2.52 -33.50
N SER A 110 -11.55 1.43 -34.27
CA SER A 110 -10.65 1.24 -35.43
C SER A 110 -11.07 2.02 -36.68
N MET A 111 -12.27 2.63 -36.69
CA MET A 111 -12.73 3.53 -37.77
C MET A 111 -12.12 4.94 -37.66
N TYR A 112 -11.72 5.33 -36.45
CA TYR A 112 -10.98 6.56 -36.22
C TYR A 112 -9.49 6.22 -36.24
N GLY A 113 -8.97 5.95 -37.43
CA GLY A 113 -7.54 5.90 -37.68
C GLY A 113 -6.92 7.27 -37.41
N VAL A 114 -6.32 7.43 -36.24
CA VAL A 114 -5.12 8.25 -36.09
C VAL A 114 -3.98 7.24 -36.24
N GLY A 115 -3.64 6.96 -37.50
CA GLY A 115 -2.43 6.23 -37.82
C GLY A 115 -1.23 7.02 -37.32
N ASP A 116 -0.21 6.30 -36.87
CA ASP A 116 1.03 6.84 -36.34
C ASP A 116 1.59 7.97 -37.22
N GLU A 117 1.49 9.19 -36.71
CA GLU A 117 2.29 10.32 -37.20
C GLU A 117 3.57 10.34 -36.37
N ASP A 118 4.62 9.83 -36.98
CA ASP A 118 5.99 9.91 -36.48
C ASP A 118 6.36 11.34 -36.02
N ASN A 119 6.93 11.42 -34.81
CA ASN A 119 8.17 12.17 -34.56
C ASN A 119 8.16 13.72 -34.59
N MET A 120 7.25 14.42 -33.88
CA MET A 120 7.36 15.88 -33.68
C MET A 120 7.43 16.38 -32.22
N MET A 121 7.59 15.50 -31.22
CA MET A 121 7.71 15.91 -29.81
C MET A 121 9.14 15.89 -29.25
N GLU A 122 10.18 15.78 -30.09
CA GLU A 122 11.58 15.73 -29.60
C GLU A 122 12.38 17.03 -29.75
N GLN A 123 11.85 18.08 -30.39
CA GLN A 123 12.61 19.32 -30.61
C GLN A 123 12.34 20.44 -29.58
N TYR A 124 11.59 20.19 -28.50
CA TYR A 124 11.24 21.23 -27.51
C TYR A 124 11.85 21.04 -26.10
N MET A 125 12.72 20.04 -25.90
CA MET A 125 13.41 19.80 -24.62
C MET A 125 14.94 19.68 -24.74
N HIS A 126 15.51 19.99 -25.91
CA HIS A 126 16.95 20.01 -26.14
C HIS A 126 17.43 21.41 -26.58
N GLU A 127 17.42 22.39 -25.69
CA GLU A 127 18.39 23.49 -25.78
C GLU A 127 18.73 24.16 -24.42
N LEU A 128 19.69 23.52 -23.71
CA LEU A 128 20.87 24.07 -22.99
C LEU A 128 20.70 24.91 -21.69
N PRO A 129 21.76 25.08 -20.85
CA PRO A 129 22.98 24.28 -20.63
C PRO A 129 23.26 23.94 -19.15
N GLU A 130 24.03 22.87 -18.92
CA GLU A 130 24.73 22.64 -17.65
C GLU A 130 25.90 23.64 -17.51
N THR A 131 25.83 24.54 -16.53
CA THR A 131 27.00 25.23 -15.95
C THR A 131 26.79 25.28 -14.43
N SER A 132 27.46 24.41 -13.67
CA SER A 132 28.73 24.71 -13.00
C SER A 132 28.64 25.86 -11.97
N ASN A 133 28.88 25.49 -10.71
CA ASN A 133 29.52 26.29 -9.64
C ASN A 133 28.66 27.32 -8.88
N ASN A 134 28.43 26.99 -7.61
CA ASN A 134 28.72 27.81 -6.42
C ASN A 134 28.66 29.35 -6.56
N CYS A 135 27.69 29.99 -5.89
CA CYS A 135 27.94 31.03 -4.85
C CYS A 135 26.78 32.03 -4.67
N GLN A 136 26.46 32.24 -3.39
CA GLN A 136 26.13 33.51 -2.73
C GLN A 136 24.66 34.02 -2.63
N THR A 137 24.28 34.12 -1.35
CA THR A 137 23.15 34.76 -0.64
C THR A 137 22.58 36.08 -1.19
N PRO A 138 21.41 36.49 -0.66
CA PRO A 138 21.28 37.81 -0.05
C PRO A 138 21.09 37.74 1.47
N LYS A 139 21.97 38.44 2.19
CA LYS A 139 21.86 38.72 3.62
C LYS A 139 20.70 39.70 3.87
N VAL A 140 19.77 39.36 4.76
CA VAL A 140 18.93 40.38 5.42
C VAL A 140 19.70 40.92 6.63
N SER A 141 20.21 42.13 6.49
CA SER A 141 20.67 42.97 7.60
C SER A 141 19.57 43.98 7.92
N LYS A 142 19.05 43.99 9.14
CA LYS A 142 18.37 45.15 9.73
C LYS A 142 19.08 45.57 11.02
N LYS A 143 19.98 46.52 10.81
CA LYS A 143 20.39 47.69 11.60
C LYS A 143 19.84 47.82 13.04
N THR A 144 20.79 47.76 13.97
CA THR A 144 20.97 48.52 15.23
C THR A 144 19.86 49.47 15.69
N GLU A 145 19.44 49.33 16.95
CA GLU A 145 19.14 50.46 17.82
C GLU A 145 19.72 50.25 19.21
N LYS A 146 20.22 51.34 19.79
CA LYS A 146 21.11 51.47 20.94
C LYS A 146 20.39 52.38 21.92
N THR A 147 20.06 51.94 23.14
CA THR A 147 19.60 52.78 24.28
C THR A 147 19.69 51.88 25.52
N LEU A 148 20.71 51.94 26.39
CA LEU A 148 21.04 52.93 27.41
C LEU A 148 19.88 53.26 28.37
N LEU A 149 19.74 52.46 29.43
CA LEU A 149 19.71 52.88 30.83
C LEU A 149 19.76 51.66 31.76
#